data_AF-A0AAX0I4Z6-F1
#
_entry.id   AF-A0AAX0I4Z6-F1
#
_cell.length_a   1.000
_cell.length_b   1.000
_cell.length_c   1.000
_cell.angle_alpha   90.00
_cell.angle_beta   90.00
_cell.angle_gamma   90.00
#
_symmetry.space_group_name_H-M   'P 1'
#
loop_
_entity.id
_entity.type
_entity.pdbx_description
1 polymer ?
#
loop_
_entity_poly.entity_id
_entity_poly.type
_entity_poly.pdbx_seq_one_letter_code
_entity_poly.pdbx_strand_id
1 'polypeptide(L)'
;MSYGAKHPLVLKSLQATPAELKGKELTSVEFACSMADCTRCVRESVSGQFASTVGFFKRDQLALRIKQLDKRIAYWEARAEELEREAAQGGGHEG
;
A
#
# COMPACT_ATOMS: atom_id res chain seq x y z
N MET A 1 3.82 39.07 -12.38
CA MET A 1 4.78 39.32 -11.29
C MET A 1 4.24 38.68 -10.02
N SER A 2 5.10 37.90 -9.35
CA SER A 2 4.89 37.18 -8.07
C SER A 2 4.71 38.16 -6.91
N TYR A 3 3.97 37.79 -5.86
CA TYR A 3 4.47 37.72 -4.47
C TYR A 3 3.43 37.03 -3.58
N GLY A 4 3.65 35.75 -3.29
CA GLY A 4 2.83 35.05 -2.30
C GLY A 4 3.11 33.56 -2.26
N ALA A 5 4.31 33.17 -1.82
CA ALA A 5 4.59 31.88 -1.14
C ALA A 5 6.10 31.56 -1.00
N LYS A 6 6.99 32.57 -0.91
CA LYS A 6 8.37 32.36 -0.43
C LYS A 6 8.50 32.83 1.01
N HIS A 7 7.64 32.33 1.88
CA HIS A 7 7.81 32.57 3.31
C HIS A 7 8.97 31.68 3.80
N PRO A 8 10.07 32.21 4.34
CA PRO A 8 11.20 31.40 4.79
C PRO A 8 10.83 30.39 5.88
N LEU A 9 9.74 30.61 6.63
CA LEU A 9 9.22 29.59 7.56
C LEU A 9 8.59 28.38 6.85
N VAL A 10 8.01 28.53 5.66
CA VAL A 10 7.38 27.43 4.91
C VAL A 10 8.45 26.53 4.27
N LEU A 11 9.59 27.10 3.88
CA LEU A 11 10.72 26.31 3.41
C LEU A 11 11.50 25.63 4.55
N LYS A 12 11.51 26.21 5.76
CA LYS A 12 12.08 25.56 6.96
C LYS A 12 11.22 24.42 7.48
N SER A 13 9.89 24.51 7.40
CA SER A 13 8.99 23.44 7.87
C SER A 13 8.94 22.20 6.95
N LEU A 14 9.37 22.33 5.69
CA LEU A 14 9.47 21.20 4.75
C LEU A 14 10.80 20.41 4.86
N GLN A 15 11.80 20.93 5.58
CA GLN A 15 13.15 20.32 5.62
C GLN A 15 13.40 19.38 6.79
N ALA A 16 12.48 19.27 7.74
CA ALA A 16 12.61 18.31 8.82
C ALA A 16 11.24 17.75 9.14
N THR A 17 10.96 16.52 8.67
CA THR A 17 10.02 15.68 9.42
C THR A 17 10.58 15.61 10.84
N PRO A 18 9.89 16.14 11.85
CA PRO A 18 10.31 16.02 13.25
C PRO A 18 10.65 14.57 13.53
N ALA A 19 11.74 14.29 14.25
CA ALA A 19 12.11 12.92 14.60
C ALA A 19 10.96 12.18 15.32
N GLU A 20 10.11 12.95 16.02
CA GLU A 20 8.89 12.52 16.70
C GLU A 20 7.75 12.11 15.74
N LEU A 21 7.81 12.52 14.48
CA LEU A 21 6.89 12.11 13.40
C LEU A 21 7.47 11.01 12.50
N LYS A 22 8.70 10.53 12.76
CA LYS A 22 9.16 9.28 12.15
C LYS A 22 8.39 8.14 12.80
N GLY A 23 7.30 7.75 12.15
CA GLY A 23 6.57 6.53 12.52
C GLY A 23 7.51 5.33 12.54
N LYS A 24 7.14 4.30 13.31
CA LYS A 24 7.86 3.02 13.34
C LYS A 24 8.02 2.51 11.89
N GLU A 25 9.26 2.27 11.47
CA GLU A 25 9.50 1.60 10.19
C GLU A 25 8.88 0.20 10.27
N LEU A 26 8.01 -0.10 9.31
CA LEU A 26 7.42 -1.43 9.20
C LEU A 26 8.50 -2.41 8.78
N THR A 27 8.50 -3.58 9.39
CA THR A 27 9.26 -4.72 8.86
C THR A 27 8.77 -5.06 7.45
N SER A 28 9.61 -5.71 6.65
CA SER A 28 9.22 -6.12 5.29
C SER A 28 7.96 -7.00 5.29
N VAL A 29 7.78 -7.84 6.31
CA VAL A 29 6.57 -8.67 6.48
C VAL A 29 5.36 -7.81 6.79
N GLU A 30 5.44 -6.92 7.80
CA GLU A 30 4.34 -6.00 8.15
C GLU A 30 3.94 -5.12 6.95
N PHE A 31 4.92 -4.68 6.15
CA PHE A 31 4.68 -3.94 4.93
C PHE A 31 3.92 -4.77 3.88
N ALA A 32 4.35 -6.00 3.61
CA ALA A 32 3.69 -6.88 2.65
C ALA A 32 2.24 -7.18 3.07
N CYS A 33 2.01 -7.48 4.35
CA CYS A 33 0.67 -7.67 4.92
C CYS A 33 -0.19 -6.40 4.78
N SER A 34 0.36 -5.23 5.12
CA SER A 34 -0.34 -3.95 4.97
C SER A 34 -0.74 -3.67 3.51
N MET A 35 0.12 -4.02 2.56
CA MET A 35 -0.19 -3.90 1.13
C MET A 35 -1.28 -4.88 0.66
N ALA A 36 -1.31 -6.10 1.20
CA ALA A 36 -2.41 -7.04 0.95
C ALA A 36 -3.74 -6.47 1.47
N ASP A 37 -3.76 -5.95 2.71
CA ASP A 37 -4.95 -5.37 3.33
C ASP A 37 -5.46 -4.12 2.60
N CYS A 38 -4.56 -3.19 2.26
CA CYS A 38 -4.91 -2.04 1.43
C CYS A 38 -5.53 -2.48 0.10
N THR A 39 -4.99 -3.53 -0.51
CA THR A 39 -5.52 -4.06 -1.78
C THR A 39 -6.90 -4.69 -1.58
N ARG A 40 -7.15 -5.40 -0.46
CA ARG A 40 -8.47 -5.94 -0.10
C ARG A 40 -9.51 -4.83 0.05
N CYS A 41 -9.20 -3.76 0.78
CA CYS A 41 -10.09 -2.60 0.93
C CYS A 41 -10.49 -2.00 -0.42
N VAL A 42 -9.52 -1.83 -1.33
CA VAL A 42 -9.81 -1.34 -2.69
C VAL A 42 -10.67 -2.34 -3.47
N ARG A 43 -10.38 -3.64 -3.35
CA ARG A 43 -11.13 -4.72 -4.01
C ARG A 43 -12.59 -4.76 -3.55
N GLU A 44 -12.85 -4.59 -2.26
CA GLU A 44 -14.20 -4.50 -1.70
C GLU A 44 -14.94 -3.28 -2.22
N SER A 45 -14.30 -2.11 -2.24
CA SER A 45 -14.88 -0.89 -2.81
C SER A 45 -15.26 -1.07 -4.29
N VAL A 46 -14.37 -1.66 -5.10
CA VAL A 46 -14.65 -1.97 -6.52
C VAL A 46 -15.76 -3.02 -6.66
N SER A 47 -15.86 -3.99 -5.73
CA SER A 47 -16.94 -4.98 -5.72
C SER A 47 -18.30 -4.34 -5.44
N GLY A 48 -18.35 -3.37 -4.52
CA GLY A 48 -19.54 -2.56 -4.27
C GLY A 48 -19.97 -1.79 -5.53
N GLN A 49 -19.01 -1.13 -6.19
CA GLN A 49 -19.26 -0.43 -7.46
C GLN A 49 -19.74 -1.38 -8.56
N PHE A 50 -19.16 -2.58 -8.67
CA PHE A 50 -19.56 -3.60 -9.64
C PHE A 50 -21.02 -4.01 -9.42
N ALA A 51 -21.42 -4.26 -8.18
CA ALA A 51 -22.79 -4.65 -7.83
C ALA A 51 -23.81 -3.55 -8.15
N SER A 52 -23.44 -2.28 -7.93
CA SER A 52 -24.33 -1.13 -8.21
C SER A 52 -24.30 -0.64 -9.66
N THR A 53 -23.43 -1.18 -10.52
CA THR A 53 -23.27 -0.71 -11.91
C THR A 53 -24.21 -1.45 -12.86
N VAL A 54 -25.08 -0.70 -13.54
CA VAL A 54 -26.05 -1.24 -14.51
C VAL A 54 -25.45 -1.44 -15.90
N GLY A 55 -24.51 -0.57 -16.33
CA GLY A 55 -23.96 -0.61 -17.69
C GLY A 55 -22.94 -1.73 -17.91
N PHE A 56 -23.21 -2.61 -18.89
CA PHE A 56 -22.38 -3.78 -19.23
C PHE A 56 -20.89 -3.45 -19.39
N PHE A 57 -20.55 -2.47 -20.23
CA PHE A 57 -19.16 -2.11 -20.48
C PHE A 57 -18.40 -1.69 -19.20
N LYS A 58 -19.01 -0.84 -18.37
CA LYS A 58 -18.39 -0.42 -17.10
C LYS A 58 -18.30 -1.59 -16.13
N ARG A 59 -19.31 -2.46 -16.12
CA ARG A 59 -19.33 -3.67 -15.29
C ARG A 59 -18.21 -4.64 -15.68
N ASP A 60 -17.93 -4.82 -16.96
CA ASP A 60 -16.81 -5.65 -17.44
C ASP A 60 -15.45 -5.07 -17.06
N GLN A 61 -15.28 -3.75 -17.16
CA GLN A 61 -14.07 -3.07 -16.69
C GLN A 61 -13.85 -3.27 -15.18
N LEU A 62 -14.91 -3.16 -14.39
CA LEU A 62 -14.86 -3.41 -12.94
C LEU A 62 -14.55 -4.88 -12.64
N ALA A 63 -15.12 -5.84 -13.37
CA ALA A 63 -14.79 -7.26 -13.21
C ALA A 63 -13.32 -7.55 -13.53
N LEU A 64 -12.77 -6.96 -14.60
CA LEU A 64 -11.35 -7.08 -14.92
C LEU A 64 -10.49 -6.49 -13.80
N ARG A 65 -10.90 -5.34 -13.27
CA ARG A 65 -10.20 -4.70 -12.15
C ARG A 65 -10.21 -5.56 -10.89
N ILE A 66 -11.33 -6.20 -10.55
CA ILE A 66 -11.43 -7.15 -9.44
C ILE A 66 -10.42 -8.28 -9.62
N LYS A 67 -10.38 -8.93 -10.80
CA LYS A 67 -9.40 -9.99 -11.09
C LYS A 67 -7.95 -9.54 -10.93
N GLN A 68 -7.63 -8.31 -11.31
CA GLN A 68 -6.29 -7.74 -11.13
C GLN A 68 -5.96 -7.51 -9.65
N LEU A 69 -6.93 -7.04 -8.87
CA LEU A 69 -6.75 -6.83 -7.43
C LEU A 69 -6.61 -8.15 -6.69
N ASP A 70 -7.40 -9.17 -7.04
CA ASP A 70 -7.27 -10.51 -6.48
C ASP A 70 -5.86 -11.10 -6.72
N LYS A 71 -5.30 -10.91 -7.93
CA LYS A 71 -3.90 -11.30 -8.22
C LYS A 71 -2.87 -10.55 -7.38
N ARG A 72 -3.10 -9.25 -7.13
CA ARG A 72 -2.20 -8.44 -6.30
C ARG A 72 -2.26 -8.84 -4.82
N ILE A 73 -3.44 -9.22 -4.33
CA ILE A 73 -3.61 -9.77 -2.98
C ILE A 73 -2.78 -11.05 -2.84
N ALA A 74 -2.98 -12.01 -3.75
CA ALA A 74 -2.23 -13.28 -3.74
C ALA A 74 -0.71 -13.07 -3.83
N TYR A 75 -0.25 -12.09 -4.62
CA TYR A 75 1.17 -11.73 -4.69
C TYR A 75 1.71 -11.23 -3.34
N TRP A 76 1.01 -10.31 -2.68
CA TRP A 76 1.47 -9.76 -1.40
C TRP A 76 1.40 -10.77 -0.26
N GLU A 77 0.39 -11.64 -0.25
CA GLU A 77 0.30 -12.76 0.69
C GLU A 77 1.48 -13.73 0.52
N ALA A 78 1.74 -14.16 -0.72
CA ALA A 78 2.89 -15.03 -1.00
C ALA A 78 4.22 -14.37 -0.64
N ARG A 79 4.36 -13.06 -0.87
CA ARG A 79 5.56 -12.31 -0.50
C ARG A 79 5.72 -12.19 1.01
N ALA A 80 4.63 -12.00 1.76
CA ALA A 80 4.68 -11.99 3.22
C ALA A 80 5.16 -13.35 3.76
N GLU A 81 4.62 -14.45 3.26
CA GLU A 81 5.07 -15.80 3.66
C GLU A 81 6.54 -16.08 3.31
N GLU A 82 7.00 -15.63 2.14
CA GLU A 82 8.40 -15.76 1.74
C GLU A 82 9.32 -14.99 2.70
N LEU A 83 8.97 -13.75 3.02
CA LEU A 83 9.72 -12.91 3.96
C LEU A 83 9.71 -13.47 5.39
N GLU A 84 8.61 -14.06 5.84
CA GLU A 84 8.55 -14.76 7.12
C GLU A 84 9.48 -15.97 7.16
N ARG A 85 9.53 -16.74 6.07
CA ARG A 85 10.46 -17.88 5.93
C ARG A 85 11.93 -17.43 5.91
N GLU A 86 12.25 -16.39 5.16
CA GLU A 86 13.60 -15.79 5.11
C GLU A 86 14.03 -15.29 6.51
N ALA A 87 13.15 -14.58 7.22
CA ALA A 87 13.43 -14.09 8.56
C ALA A 87 13.63 -15.23 9.58
N ALA A 88 12.87 -16.33 9.46
CA ALA A 88 13.01 -17.50 10.30
C ALA A 88 14.31 -18.30 10.03
N GLN A 89 14.80 -18.30 8.78
CA GLN A 89 16.01 -19.03 8.37
C GLN A 89 17.30 -18.19 8.54
N GLY A 90 17.22 -16.86 8.50
CA GLY A 90 18.35 -15.94 8.66
C GLY A 90 18.82 -15.72 10.10
N GLY A 91 18.08 -16.22 11.11
CA GLY A 91 18.45 -16.10 12.53
C GLY A 91 19.51 -17.09 13.04
N GLY A 92 20.10 -17.90 12.15
CA GLY A 92 20.99 -19.02 12.50
C GLY A 92 22.39 -18.97 11.88
N HIS A 93 22.93 -17.79 11.55
CA HIS A 93 24.29 -17.71 11.02
C HIS A 93 25.02 -16.42 11.41
N GLU A 94 25.35 -16.27 12.69
CA GLU A 94 26.62 -15.66 13.13
C GLU A 94 27.10 -16.41 14.38
N GLY A 95 28.04 -17.33 14.16
CA GLY A 95 28.91 -17.98 15.13
C GLY A 95 30.28 -18.15 14.50
#